data_AF-A0A7X9BEX1-F1
#
_entry.id   AF-A0A7X9BEX1-F1
#
_cell.length_a   1.000
_cell.length_b   1.000
_cell.length_c   1.000
_cell.angle_alpha   90.00
_cell.angle_beta   90.00
_cell.angle_gamma   90.00
#
_symmetry.space_group_name_H-M   'P 1'
#
loop_
_entity.id
_entity.type
_entity.pdbx_description
1 polymer ?
#
loop_
_entity_poly.entity_id
_entity_poly.type
_entity_poly.pdbx_seq_one_letter_code
_entity_poly.pdbx_strand_id
1 'polypeptide(L)'
;LVEKLNMKKGDLVLGRPMGAGCPIPHVLRVIKAEPNTGLLYTWVVGPNYAREQEVIDVTAYHMIGFEGIASRVVKEPAIGCRVSFLPGFCMMDLNHTGLVNMVLQKSSGLHVRIEDIHILAGKD
;
A
#
# COMPACT_ATOMS: atom_id res chain seq x y z
N LEU A 1 17.02 -7.06 5.55
CA LEU A 1 15.78 -7.82 5.90
C LEU A 1 15.43 -8.81 4.81
N VAL A 2 15.28 -8.34 3.56
CA VAL A 2 14.97 -9.16 2.37
C VAL A 2 15.87 -10.40 2.27
N GLU A 3 17.19 -10.24 2.32
CA GLU A 3 18.14 -11.36 2.28
C GLU A 3 18.03 -12.29 3.50
N LYS A 4 17.95 -11.70 4.70
CA LYS A 4 17.82 -12.46 5.97
C LYS A 4 16.59 -13.37 5.99
N LEU A 5 15.49 -12.93 5.39
CA LEU A 5 14.23 -13.66 5.33
C LEU A 5 14.03 -14.36 3.98
N ASN A 6 15.05 -14.34 3.10
CA ASN A 6 15.02 -14.92 1.76
C ASN A 6 13.77 -14.55 0.94
N MET A 7 13.31 -13.29 1.05
CA MET A 7 12.09 -12.85 0.39
C MET A 7 12.29 -12.74 -1.12
N LYS A 8 11.32 -13.26 -1.86
CA LYS A 8 11.29 -13.24 -3.34
C LYS A 8 9.91 -12.84 -3.86
N LYS A 9 9.86 -12.56 -5.16
CA LYS A 9 8.59 -12.31 -5.87
C LYS A 9 7.64 -13.49 -5.67
N GLY A 10 6.39 -13.20 -5.34
CA GLY A 10 5.34 -14.18 -5.08
C GLY A 10 5.08 -14.45 -3.60
N ASP A 11 6.08 -14.22 -2.74
CA ASP A 11 5.92 -14.45 -1.30
C ASP A 11 4.82 -13.56 -0.72
N LEU A 12 4.16 -14.08 0.31
CA LEU A 12 3.24 -13.31 1.14
C LEU A 12 3.99 -12.78 2.36
N VAL A 13 3.80 -11.51 2.66
CA VAL A 13 4.32 -10.87 3.86
C VAL A 13 3.17 -10.32 4.71
N LEU A 14 3.27 -10.50 6.02
CA LEU A 14 2.34 -9.98 7.02
C LEU A 14 3.07 -8.95 7.87
N GLY A 15 2.43 -7.81 8.11
CA GLY A 15 2.98 -6.84 9.05
C GLY A 15 2.05 -5.67 9.31
N ARG A 16 2.35 -4.92 10.37
CA ARG A 16 1.64 -3.68 10.71
C ARG A 16 2.23 -2.49 9.93
N PRO A 17 1.41 -1.70 9.22
CA PRO A 17 1.86 -0.50 8.51
C PRO A 17 2.12 0.67 9.49
N MET A 18 3.33 0.74 10.02
CA MET A 18 3.71 1.77 10.99
C MET A 18 3.82 3.15 10.33
N GLY A 19 3.41 4.17 11.09
CA GLY A 19 3.51 5.59 10.69
C GLY A 19 2.22 6.18 10.13
N ALA A 20 1.39 5.40 9.43
CA ALA A 20 0.15 5.92 8.82
C ALA A 20 -1.09 5.84 9.73
N GLY A 21 -0.97 5.17 10.89
CA GLY A 21 -2.05 5.06 11.88
C GLY A 21 -3.04 3.89 11.66
N CYS A 22 -2.77 2.94 10.76
CA CYS A 22 -3.65 1.79 10.58
C CYS A 22 -3.43 0.77 11.72
N PRO A 23 -4.45 0.44 12.51
CA PRO A 23 -4.32 -0.45 13.67
C PRO A 23 -4.25 -1.95 13.31
N ILE A 24 -4.51 -2.31 12.05
CA ILE A 24 -4.66 -3.71 11.62
C ILE A 24 -3.49 -4.18 10.74
N PRO A 25 -3.08 -5.46 10.84
CA PRO A 25 -2.08 -6.02 9.96
C PRO A 25 -2.54 -6.05 8.50
N HIS A 26 -1.58 -5.88 7.59
CA HIS A 26 -1.76 -6.05 6.16
C HIS A 26 -1.12 -7.35 5.68
N VAL A 27 -1.77 -7.97 4.71
CA VAL A 27 -1.21 -9.09 3.95
C VAL A 27 -0.89 -8.59 2.54
N LEU A 28 0.38 -8.70 2.18
CA LEU A 28 0.93 -8.17 0.95
C LEU A 28 1.62 -9.28 0.17
N ARG A 29 1.41 -9.32 -1.14
CA ARG A 29 2.13 -10.21 -2.05
C ARG A 29 3.26 -9.46 -2.73
N VAL A 30 4.48 -9.97 -2.62
CA VAL A 30 5.68 -9.36 -3.19
C VAL A 30 5.65 -9.43 -4.72
N ILE A 31 5.78 -8.28 -5.36
CA ILE A 31 5.94 -8.13 -6.81
C ILE A 31 7.42 -7.98 -7.16
N LYS A 32 8.16 -7.24 -6.32
CA LYS A 32 9.60 -7.02 -6.40
C LYS A 32 10.15 -6.78 -4.99
N ALA A 33 11.29 -7.37 -4.69
CA ALA A 33 12.04 -7.11 -3.46
C ALA A 33 13.41 -6.53 -3.82
N GLU A 34 13.76 -5.39 -3.24
CA GLU A 34 15.06 -4.75 -3.41
C GLU A 34 16.00 -5.21 -2.28
N PRO A 35 17.04 -6.01 -2.56
CA PRO A 35 17.92 -6.55 -1.52
C PRO A 35 18.70 -5.45 -0.80
N ASN A 36 19.18 -4.45 -1.53
CA ASN A 36 20.04 -3.38 -1.01
C ASN A 36 19.30 -2.42 -0.07
N THR A 37 18.04 -2.08 -0.36
CA THR A 37 17.26 -1.08 0.39
C THR A 37 16.25 -1.72 1.33
N GLY A 38 15.91 -2.99 1.11
CA GLY A 38 14.79 -3.65 1.79
C GLY A 38 13.42 -3.20 1.29
N LEU A 39 13.34 -2.40 0.22
CA LEU A 39 12.08 -1.92 -0.33
C LEU A 39 11.32 -3.07 -1.00
N LEU A 40 10.05 -3.22 -0.63
CA LEU A 40 9.13 -4.18 -1.24
C LEU A 40 8.09 -3.44 -2.06
N TYR A 41 7.95 -3.84 -3.32
CA TYR A 41 6.79 -3.51 -4.14
C TYR A 41 5.79 -4.63 -3.99
N THR A 42 4.56 -4.31 -3.60
CA THR A 42 3.59 -5.34 -3.22
C THR A 42 2.18 -5.04 -3.71
N TRP A 43 1.39 -6.11 -3.88
CA TRP A 43 -0.06 -6.02 -3.97
C TRP A 43 -0.69 -6.33 -2.63
N VAL A 44 -1.69 -5.56 -2.20
CA VAL A 44 -2.52 -5.97 -1.06
C VAL A 44 -3.42 -7.12 -1.50
N VAL A 45 -3.45 -8.22 -0.76
CA VAL A 45 -4.23 -9.44 -1.11
C VAL A 45 -5.29 -9.84 -0.09
N GLY A 46 -5.26 -9.24 1.10
CA GLY A 46 -6.23 -9.46 2.18
C GLY A 46 -6.00 -10.78 2.96
N PRO A 47 -6.51 -10.86 4.20
CA PRO A 47 -6.24 -11.98 5.10
C PRO A 47 -6.91 -13.29 4.67
N ASN A 48 -8.04 -13.23 3.98
CA ASN A 48 -8.72 -14.44 3.49
C ASN A 48 -7.86 -15.19 2.46
N TYR A 49 -7.16 -14.45 1.59
CA TYR A 49 -6.26 -15.05 0.60
C TYR A 49 -5.12 -15.81 1.26
N ALA A 50 -4.56 -15.28 2.36
CA ALA A 50 -3.38 -15.84 3.01
C ALA A 50 -3.64 -16.96 4.02
N ARG A 51 -4.90 -17.27 4.35
CA ARG A 51 -5.25 -18.18 5.46
C ARG A 51 -4.60 -19.56 5.36
N GLU A 52 -4.44 -20.08 4.15
CA GLU A 52 -3.91 -21.43 3.87
C GLU A 52 -2.53 -21.40 3.20
N GLN A 53 -1.87 -20.24 3.18
CA GLN A 53 -0.59 -20.05 2.52
C GLN A 53 0.51 -19.78 3.55
N GLU A 54 1.74 -20.05 3.17
CA GLU A 54 2.90 -19.63 3.96
C GLU A 54 3.04 -18.10 3.88
N VAL A 55 3.23 -17.48 5.05
CA VAL A 55 3.35 -16.03 5.17
C VAL A 55 4.58 -15.67 6.00
N ILE A 56 5.40 -14.79 5.46
CA ILE A 56 6.57 -14.24 6.14
C ILE A 56 6.11 -13.10 7.03
N ASP A 57 6.14 -13.28 8.35
CA ASP A 57 5.82 -12.23 9.32
C ASP A 57 7.01 -11.27 9.48
N VAL A 58 6.85 -10.04 9.02
CA VAL A 58 7.84 -8.97 9.19
C VAL A 58 7.55 -8.10 10.41
N THR A 59 6.51 -8.42 11.17
CA THR A 59 5.97 -7.74 12.36
C THR A 59 5.41 -6.35 12.04
N ALA A 60 6.24 -5.48 11.48
CA ALA A 60 5.97 -4.09 11.20
C ALA A 60 6.78 -3.62 9.99
N TYR A 61 6.22 -2.69 9.23
CA TYR A 61 6.88 -2.07 8.08
C TYR A 61 6.48 -0.61 7.96
N HIS A 62 7.29 0.17 7.24
CA HIS A 62 6.96 1.54 6.90
C HIS A 62 6.40 1.60 5.48
N MET A 63 5.25 2.26 5.30
CA MET A 63 4.65 2.45 3.99
C MET A 63 5.30 3.64 3.29
N ILE A 64 5.86 3.41 2.10
CA ILE A 64 6.41 4.50 1.27
C ILE A 64 5.31 5.22 0.50
N GLY A 65 4.34 4.46 -0.04
CA GLY A 65 3.24 5.03 -0.79
C GLY A 65 2.32 3.98 -1.40
N PHE A 66 1.25 4.48 -1.99
CA PHE A 66 0.32 3.73 -2.83
C PHE A 66 0.55 4.09 -4.29
N GLU A 67 0.51 3.09 -5.15
CA GLU A 67 0.59 3.27 -6.60
C GLU A 67 -0.44 2.36 -7.27
N GLY A 68 -1.18 2.89 -8.23
CA GLY A 68 -2.23 2.13 -8.91
C GLY A 68 -3.08 2.97 -9.85
N ILE A 69 -4.10 2.32 -10.43
CA ILE A 69 -5.08 2.97 -11.30
C ILE A 69 -6.24 3.50 -10.46
N ALA A 70 -6.55 4.78 -10.58
CA ALA A 70 -7.72 5.38 -9.95
C ALA A 70 -8.99 4.92 -10.67
N SER A 71 -9.83 4.12 -9.99
CA SER A 71 -11.08 3.60 -10.54
C SER A 71 -12.21 4.62 -10.54
N ARG A 72 -12.26 5.50 -9.54
CA ARG A 72 -13.25 6.57 -9.40
C ARG A 72 -12.54 7.86 -8.98
N VAL A 73 -12.78 8.93 -9.72
CA VAL A 73 -12.20 10.25 -9.46
C VAL A 73 -13.34 11.24 -9.23
N VAL A 74 -13.42 11.78 -8.01
CA VAL A 74 -14.38 12.86 -7.67
C VAL A 74 -13.76 14.22 -7.94
N LYS A 75 -12.46 14.36 -7.65
CA LYS A 75 -11.65 15.55 -7.93
C LYS A 75 -10.35 15.09 -8.56
N GLU A 76 -9.97 15.72 -9.67
CA GLU A 76 -8.76 15.38 -10.42
C GLU A 76 -7.52 15.48 -9.51
N PRO A 77 -6.70 14.42 -9.40
CA PRO A 77 -5.46 14.48 -8.64
C PRO A 77 -4.44 15.35 -9.40
N ALA A 78 -3.75 16.22 -8.67
CA ALA A 78 -2.71 17.07 -9.21
C ALA A 78 -1.41 16.85 -8.43
N ILE A 79 -0.28 16.77 -9.14
CA ILE A 79 1.05 16.61 -8.51
C ILE A 79 1.28 17.74 -7.49
N GLY A 80 1.79 17.39 -6.32
CA GLY A 80 2.05 18.31 -5.21
C GLY A 80 0.81 18.67 -4.38
N CYS A 81 -0.38 18.19 -4.74
CA CYS A 81 -1.59 18.37 -3.94
C CYS A 81 -1.84 17.17 -3.02
N ARG A 82 -2.39 17.43 -1.82
CA ARG A 82 -2.92 16.38 -0.95
C ARG A 82 -4.32 15.98 -1.42
N VAL A 83 -4.55 14.67 -1.49
CA VAL A 83 -5.84 14.08 -1.86
C VAL A 83 -6.32 13.13 -0.78
N SER A 84 -7.63 12.95 -0.68
CA SER A 84 -8.25 11.85 0.06
C SER A 84 -8.59 10.72 -0.90
N PHE A 85 -8.34 9.47 -0.49
CA PHE A 85 -8.61 8.29 -1.31
C PHE A 85 -8.91 7.06 -0.44
N LEU A 86 -9.57 6.08 -1.04
CA LEU A 86 -9.81 4.77 -0.45
C LEU A 86 -8.98 3.72 -1.19
N PRO A 87 -8.02 3.03 -0.54
CA PRO A 87 -7.31 1.92 -1.14
C PRO A 87 -8.25 0.75 -1.46
N GLY A 88 -8.01 0.04 -2.56
CA GLY A 88 -8.91 -1.03 -3.02
C GLY A 88 -9.11 -2.22 -2.09
N PHE A 89 -8.25 -2.40 -1.08
CA PHE A 89 -8.33 -3.50 -0.10
C PHE A 89 -8.24 -3.01 1.36
N CYS A 90 -8.64 -1.77 1.64
CA CYS A 90 -8.70 -1.30 3.04
C CYS A 90 -9.83 -2.00 3.79
N MET A 91 -9.51 -2.78 4.82
CA MET A 91 -10.53 -3.49 5.62
C MET A 91 -11.33 -2.59 6.56
N MET A 92 -10.84 -1.38 6.85
CA MET A 92 -11.52 -0.45 7.77
C MET A 92 -12.46 0.52 7.06
N ASP A 93 -12.41 0.57 5.74
CA ASP A 93 -13.15 1.55 4.93
C ASP A 93 -12.90 3.01 5.36
N LEU A 94 -11.68 3.30 5.84
CA LEU A 94 -11.27 4.64 6.26
C LEU A 94 -10.55 5.38 5.13
N ASN A 95 -10.88 6.66 4.98
CA ASN A 95 -10.20 7.53 4.04
C ASN A 95 -8.73 7.73 4.44
N HIS A 96 -7.85 7.46 3.48
CA HIS A 96 -6.45 7.81 3.53
C HIS A 96 -6.28 9.19 2.90
N THR A 97 -5.28 9.92 3.31
CA THR A 97 -4.80 11.10 2.59
C THR A 97 -3.33 10.95 2.27
N GLY A 98 -2.89 11.61 1.20
CA GLY A 98 -1.48 11.63 0.84
C GLY A 98 -1.17 12.66 -0.23
N LEU A 99 0.12 12.91 -0.42
CA LEU A 99 0.66 13.79 -1.43
C LEU A 99 0.75 13.06 -2.78
N VAL A 100 0.16 13.64 -3.82
CA VAL A 100 0.27 13.10 -5.17
C VAL A 100 1.66 13.40 -5.74
N ASN A 101 2.42 12.36 -6.05
CA ASN A 101 3.78 12.47 -6.60
C ASN A 101 3.86 12.08 -8.09
N MET A 102 2.84 11.41 -8.62
CA MET A 102 2.77 11.05 -10.03
C MET A 102 1.32 10.97 -10.48
N VAL A 103 1.04 11.50 -11.67
CA VAL A 103 -0.23 11.33 -12.40
C VAL A 103 0.10 11.07 -13.86
N LEU A 104 -0.28 9.90 -14.38
CA LEU A 104 -0.04 9.51 -15.77
C LEU A 104 -1.33 8.95 -16.39
N GLN A 105 -1.76 9.53 -17.49
CA GLN A 105 -2.82 8.94 -18.30
C GLN A 105 -2.25 7.76 -19.08
N LYS A 106 -2.75 6.54 -18.80
CA LYS A 106 -2.42 5.32 -19.54
C LYS A 106 -3.66 4.80 -20.26
N SER A 107 -3.47 3.87 -21.20
CA SER A 107 -4.58 3.13 -21.82
C SER A 107 -5.41 2.34 -20.80
N SER A 108 -4.81 1.95 -19.67
CA SER A 108 -5.46 1.26 -18.56
C SER A 108 -6.20 2.19 -17.59
N GLY A 109 -6.15 3.51 -17.78
CA GLY A 109 -6.75 4.51 -16.90
C GLY A 109 -5.73 5.47 -16.27
N LEU A 110 -6.19 6.25 -15.29
CA LEU A 110 -5.38 7.25 -14.61
C LEU A 110 -4.48 6.59 -13.57
N HIS A 111 -3.18 6.53 -13.85
CA HIS A 111 -2.17 5.92 -12.99
C HIS A 111 -1.59 6.95 -12.03
N VAL A 112 -1.76 6.73 -10.73
CA VAL A 112 -1.42 7.69 -9.69
C VAL A 112 -0.46 7.07 -8.68
N ARG A 113 0.52 7.83 -8.23
CA ARG A 113 1.33 7.52 -7.03
C ARG A 113 1.09 8.56 -5.96
N ILE A 114 0.79 8.09 -4.76
CA ILE A 114 0.49 8.89 -3.58
C ILE A 114 1.42 8.45 -2.45
N GLU A 115 2.10 9.40 -1.82
CA GLU A 115 3.01 9.16 -0.69
C GLU A 115 2.59 10.02 0.51
N ASP A 116 3.36 9.98 1.60
CA ASP A 116 3.08 10.73 2.84
C ASP A 116 1.65 10.44 3.38
N ILE A 117 1.42 9.15 3.59
CA ILE A 117 0.09 8.58 3.82
C ILE A 117 -0.35 8.74 5.27
N HIS A 118 -1.49 9.39 5.47
CA HIS A 118 -2.10 9.60 6.77
C HIS A 118 -3.55 9.09 6.74
N ILE A 119 -3.94 8.29 7.73
CA ILE A 119 -5.34 7.88 7.89
C ILE A 119 -6.07 8.93 8.71
N LEU A 120 -7.18 9.45 8.16
CA LEU A 120 -8.07 10.33 8.90
C LEU A 120 -9.06 9.45 9.68
N ALA A 121 -8.66 9.06 10.88
CA ALA A 121 -9.54 8.42 11.84
C ALA A 121 -10.06 9.50 12.81
N GLY A 122 -11.30 9.94 12.61
CA GLY A 122 -11.98 10.85 13.52
C GLY A 122 -13.45 10.47 13.62
N LYS A 123 -13.98 10.41 14.84
CA LYS A 123 -15.39 10.74 15.06
C LYS A 123 -15.47 12.26 15.15
N ASP A 124 -16.57 12.80 14.65
CA ASP A 124 -17.00 14.18 14.94
C ASP A 124 -16.84 14.53 16.43
#